data_AF-A0A0D2BEN3-F1
#
_entry.id   AF-A0A0D2BEN3-F1
#
_cell.length_a   1.000
_cell.length_b   1.000
_cell.length_c   1.000
_cell.angle_alpha   90.00
_cell.angle_beta   90.00
_cell.angle_gamma   90.00
#
_symmetry.space_group_name_H-M   'P 1'
#
loop_
_entity.id
_entity.type
_entity.pdbx_description
1 polymer ?
#
loop_
_entity_poly.entity_id
_entity_poly.type
_entity_poly.pdbx_seq_one_letter_code
_entity_poly.pdbx_strand_id
1 'polypeptide(L)'
;MMEALDQALGAWLSPPPAVAPDCIKCGKPTVWDVTKTSNRKGNAGRPYYICKPRRKFHCFADTRGNDPRNPACFCGVSSKTQVSGADKKTVRGVHYVCRRGKCDYYRLCLDDQNQQISLPKHSWTLSLGLVSFEM
;
A
#
# COMPACT_ATOMS: atom_id res chain seq x y z
N MET A 1 19.89 15.84 17.95
CA MET A 1 20.02 15.61 16.50
C MET A 1 20.16 14.11 16.19
N MET A 2 19.08 13.33 16.33
CA MET A 2 19.11 11.87 16.03
C MET A 2 18.06 11.44 14.98
N GLU A 3 17.38 12.38 14.32
CA GLU A 3 16.31 12.05 13.37
C GLU A 3 16.79 11.84 11.92
N ALA A 4 18.06 12.13 11.61
CA ALA A 4 18.56 12.13 10.23
C ALA A 4 19.23 10.82 9.77
N LEU A 5 19.59 9.90 10.67
CA LEU A 5 20.28 8.66 10.30
C LEU A 5 19.33 7.49 9.98
N ASP A 6 18.07 7.56 10.44
CA ASP A 6 17.06 6.51 10.18
C ASP A 6 16.46 6.58 8.76
N GLN A 7 16.74 7.65 8.01
CA GLN A 7 16.32 7.80 6.61
C GLN A 7 17.26 7.15 5.60
N ALA A 8 18.50 6.79 5.99
CA ALA A 8 19.48 6.18 5.10
C ALA A 8 19.39 4.64 5.05
N LEU A 9 18.78 4.02 6.05
CA LEU A 9 18.46 2.59 6.05
C LEU A 9 17.00 2.46 5.63
N GLY A 10 16.75 2.37 4.31
CA GLY A 10 15.40 2.21 3.76
C GLY A 10 14.54 1.26 4.60
N ALA A 11 13.29 1.64 4.87
CA ALA A 11 12.45 0.98 5.84
C ALA A 11 12.39 -0.54 5.61
N TRP A 12 12.57 -1.32 6.67
CA TRP A 12 12.63 -2.79 6.60
C TRP A 12 11.43 -3.36 5.81
N LEU A 13 11.72 -4.20 4.81
CA LEU A 13 10.69 -4.88 4.03
C LEU A 13 10.05 -6.01 4.84
N SER A 14 8.93 -5.73 5.48
CA SER A 14 8.18 -6.78 6.21
C SER A 14 7.38 -7.64 5.23
N PRO A 15 7.28 -8.97 5.41
CA PRO A 15 6.42 -9.80 4.58
C PRO A 15 4.94 -9.37 4.72
N PRO A 16 4.07 -9.76 3.77
CA PRO A 16 2.64 -9.63 3.94
C PRO A 16 2.15 -10.32 5.23
N PRO A 17 1.04 -9.87 5.83
CA PRO A 17 0.51 -10.47 7.05
C PRO A 17 0.12 -11.95 6.84
N ALA A 18 0.92 -12.85 7.40
CA ALA A 18 0.67 -14.30 7.40
C ALA A 18 -0.50 -14.71 8.32
N VAL A 19 -0.82 -13.87 9.30
CA VAL A 19 -1.94 -14.04 10.23
C VAL A 19 -2.87 -12.85 10.09
N ALA A 20 -4.18 -13.09 10.21
CA ALA A 20 -5.18 -12.04 10.18
C ALA A 20 -4.92 -11.01 11.29
N PRO A 21 -4.69 -9.73 10.95
CA PRO A 21 -4.54 -8.69 11.96
C PRO A 21 -5.91 -8.34 12.57
N ASP A 22 -5.91 -7.83 13.79
CA ASP A 22 -7.11 -7.25 14.39
C ASP A 22 -7.46 -5.91 13.74
N CYS A 23 -8.75 -5.64 13.62
CA CYS A 23 -9.22 -4.38 13.05
C CYS A 23 -8.84 -3.20 13.96
N ILE A 24 -7.96 -2.33 13.50
CA ILE A 24 -7.51 -1.12 14.22
C ILE A 24 -8.62 -0.15 14.68
N LYS A 25 -9.87 -0.32 14.22
CA LYS A 25 -11.02 0.50 14.62
C LYS A 25 -11.99 -0.20 15.58
N CYS A 26 -11.93 -1.51 15.76
CA CYS A 26 -12.82 -2.22 16.70
C CYS A 26 -12.18 -3.37 17.47
N GLY A 27 -10.90 -3.66 17.27
CA GLY A 27 -10.15 -4.71 17.96
C GLY A 27 -10.55 -6.15 17.61
N LYS A 28 -11.56 -6.36 16.77
CA LYS A 28 -12.01 -7.71 16.40
C LYS A 28 -11.12 -8.32 15.31
N PRO A 29 -10.89 -9.65 15.30
CA PRO A 29 -10.15 -10.32 14.24
C PRO A 29 -10.74 -10.05 12.87
N THR A 30 -9.87 -9.83 11.89
CA THR A 30 -10.29 -9.78 10.49
C THR A 30 -10.36 -11.17 9.89
N VAL A 31 -11.05 -11.28 8.76
CA VAL A 31 -11.26 -12.55 8.05
C VAL A 31 -10.56 -12.47 6.71
N TRP A 32 -9.88 -13.56 6.32
CA TRP A 32 -9.28 -13.70 5.00
C TRP A 32 -10.35 -13.89 3.93
N ASP A 33 -10.16 -13.24 2.79
CA ASP A 33 -11.07 -13.29 1.65
C ASP A 33 -10.28 -13.02 0.35
N VAL A 34 -10.86 -13.28 -0.81
CA VAL A 34 -10.23 -13.04 -2.13
C VAL A 34 -11.15 -12.23 -2.99
N THR A 35 -10.59 -11.19 -3.60
CA THR A 35 -11.36 -10.39 -4.54
C THR A 35 -11.80 -11.23 -5.74
N LYS A 36 -13.05 -11.03 -6.19
CA LYS A 36 -13.60 -11.74 -7.34
C LYS A 36 -12.72 -11.55 -8.58
N THR A 37 -12.63 -12.57 -9.42
CA THR A 37 -11.93 -12.53 -10.72
C THR A 37 -12.48 -11.45 -11.64
N SER A 38 -13.77 -11.12 -11.52
CA SER A 38 -14.44 -10.05 -12.27
C SER A 38 -14.17 -8.63 -11.72
N ASN A 39 -13.29 -8.46 -10.73
CA ASN A 39 -13.00 -7.15 -10.14
C ASN A 39 -12.26 -6.23 -11.14
N ARG A 40 -13.03 -5.38 -11.82
CA ARG A 40 -12.55 -4.41 -12.82
C ARG A 40 -11.69 -3.28 -12.25
N LYS A 41 -11.56 -3.16 -10.92
CA LYS A 41 -10.65 -2.19 -10.28
C LYS A 41 -9.18 -2.67 -10.30
N GLY A 42 -8.89 -3.75 -11.02
CA GLY A 42 -7.55 -4.30 -11.20
C GLY A 42 -6.94 -4.90 -9.94
N ASN A 43 -7.81 -5.22 -8.99
CA ASN A 43 -7.48 -5.98 -7.79
C ASN A 43 -7.89 -7.44 -7.90
N ALA A 44 -8.40 -7.91 -9.05
CA ALA A 44 -8.87 -9.28 -9.23
C ALA A 44 -7.89 -10.35 -8.72
N GLY A 45 -8.41 -11.35 -8.01
CA GLY A 45 -7.63 -12.47 -7.46
C GLY A 45 -6.75 -12.12 -6.26
N ARG A 46 -6.69 -10.86 -5.83
CA ARG A 46 -5.87 -10.47 -4.69
C ARG A 46 -6.48 -10.95 -3.37
N PRO A 47 -5.71 -11.63 -2.50
CA PRO A 47 -6.13 -11.97 -1.16
C PRO A 47 -6.09 -10.74 -0.25
N TYR A 48 -7.04 -10.62 0.65
CA TYR A 48 -7.18 -9.50 1.57
C TYR A 48 -7.82 -9.91 2.89
N TYR A 49 -7.66 -9.06 3.88
CA TYR A 49 -8.36 -9.17 5.15
C TYR A 49 -9.51 -8.15 5.21
N ILE A 50 -10.66 -8.57 5.71
CA ILE A 50 -11.86 -7.76 5.88
C ILE A 50 -12.35 -7.80 7.33
N CYS A 51 -12.71 -6.64 7.88
CA CYS A 51 -13.42 -6.59 9.15
C CYS A 51 -14.91 -6.83 8.90
N LYS A 52 -15.41 -8.04 9.19
CA LYS A 52 -16.84 -8.38 9.00
C LYS A 52 -17.80 -7.50 9.82
N PRO A 53 -17.54 -7.19 11.11
CA PRO A 53 -18.41 -6.30 11.89
C PRO A 53 -18.56 -4.90 11.28
N ARG A 54 -17.49 -4.35 10.69
CA ARG A 54 -17.51 -3.02 10.06
C ARG A 54 -17.84 -3.07 8.56
N ARG A 55 -17.86 -4.27 7.96
CA ARG A 55 -17.98 -4.52 6.52
C ARG A 55 -16.98 -3.70 5.68
N LYS A 56 -15.76 -3.54 6.18
CA LYS A 56 -14.71 -2.71 5.56
C LYS A 56 -13.45 -3.51 5.28
N PHE A 57 -12.90 -3.31 4.08
CA PHE A 57 -11.56 -3.74 3.70
C PHE A 57 -10.55 -3.27 4.74
N HIS A 58 -9.58 -4.13 5.07
CA HIS A 58 -8.57 -3.84 6.07
C HIS A 58 -7.16 -3.72 5.45
N CYS A 59 -6.63 -4.79 4.87
CA CYS A 59 -5.36 -4.76 4.15
C CYS A 59 -5.26 -5.91 3.12
N PHE A 60 -4.37 -5.78 2.13
CA PHE A 60 -4.05 -6.89 1.21
C PHE A 60 -3.04 -7.84 1.86
N ALA A 61 -3.20 -9.13 1.60
CA ALA A 61 -2.34 -10.20 2.13
C ALA A 61 -1.31 -10.72 1.12
N ASP A 62 -1.19 -10.09 -0.05
CA ASP A 62 -0.22 -10.46 -1.09
C ASP A 62 1.07 -9.61 -1.05
N THR A 63 2.03 -9.95 -1.91
CA THR A 63 3.28 -9.22 -2.09
C THR A 63 3.17 -8.02 -3.02
N ARG A 64 2.06 -7.85 -3.76
CA ARG A 64 1.93 -6.79 -4.77
C ARG A 64 1.95 -5.39 -4.13
N GLY A 65 2.82 -4.53 -4.65
CA GLY A 65 3.06 -3.19 -4.11
C GLY A 65 4.01 -3.15 -2.91
N ASN A 66 4.65 -4.27 -2.56
CA ASN A 66 5.73 -4.28 -1.57
C ASN A 66 7.03 -3.79 -2.23
N ASP A 67 7.63 -2.74 -1.68
CA ASP A 67 8.92 -2.22 -2.13
C ASP A 67 9.69 -1.66 -0.92
N PRO A 68 10.96 -2.03 -0.69
CA PRO A 68 11.73 -1.51 0.45
C PRO A 68 11.93 0.01 0.40
N ARG A 69 11.79 0.64 -0.78
CA ARG A 69 11.90 2.09 -0.99
C ARG A 69 10.63 2.85 -0.61
N ASN A 70 9.52 2.15 -0.38
CA ASN A 70 8.30 2.80 0.09
C ASN A 70 8.54 3.45 1.46
N PRO A 71 7.90 4.60 1.76
CA PRO A 71 8.06 5.26 3.04
C PRO A 71 7.63 4.34 4.19
N ALA A 72 8.29 4.47 5.35
CA ALA A 72 7.91 3.75 6.54
C ALA A 72 6.48 4.11 6.97
N CYS A 73 5.71 3.10 7.40
CA CYS A 73 4.47 3.34 8.13
C CYS A 73 4.73 3.54 9.63
N PHE A 74 3.70 3.84 10.41
CA PHE A 74 3.82 3.99 11.88
C PHE A 74 4.24 2.71 12.63
N CYS A 75 4.38 1.58 11.93
CA CYS A 75 4.96 0.35 12.51
C CYS A 75 6.48 0.25 12.32
N GLY A 76 7.13 1.27 11.75
CA GLY A 76 8.58 1.26 11.49
C GLY A 76 9.03 0.35 10.34
N VAL A 77 8.10 -0.10 9.49
CA VAL A 77 8.40 -0.96 8.31
C VAL A 77 7.93 -0.28 7.03
N SER A 78 8.51 -0.69 5.90
CA SER A 78 8.11 -0.17 4.59
C SER A 78 6.59 -0.35 4.36
N SER A 79 5.93 0.68 3.82
CA SER A 79 4.51 0.64 3.46
C SER A 79 4.25 -0.20 2.19
N LYS A 80 2.98 -0.37 1.83
CA LYS A 80 2.54 -1.01 0.58
C LYS A 80 1.96 0.03 -0.36
N THR A 81 2.41 0.02 -1.60
CA THR A 81 1.86 0.83 -2.69
C THR A 81 0.52 0.26 -3.13
N GLN A 82 -0.47 1.13 -3.26
CA GLN A 82 -1.80 0.83 -3.75
C GLN A 82 -2.21 1.84 -4.82
N VAL A 83 -3.23 1.46 -5.58
CA VAL A 83 -3.78 2.26 -6.68
C VAL A 83 -5.25 2.48 -6.41
N SER A 84 -5.67 3.74 -6.43
CA SER A 84 -7.05 4.15 -6.22
C SER A 84 -7.98 3.70 -7.35
N GLY A 85 -9.24 3.42 -7.01
CA GLY A 85 -10.27 3.08 -7.99
C GLY A 85 -10.69 4.28 -8.83
N ALA A 86 -11.54 4.02 -9.84
CA ALA A 86 -12.10 5.07 -10.71
C ALA A 86 -13.06 6.03 -9.99
N ASP A 87 -13.52 5.66 -8.79
CA ASP A 87 -14.42 6.47 -7.95
C ASP A 87 -13.70 7.51 -7.08
N LYS A 88 -12.39 7.72 -7.28
CA LYS A 88 -11.57 8.64 -6.47
C LYS A 88 -11.23 9.92 -7.22
N LYS A 89 -10.94 10.99 -6.46
CA LYS A 89 -10.54 12.31 -6.97
C LYS A 89 -9.46 12.19 -8.03
N THR A 90 -8.41 11.42 -7.73
CA THR A 90 -7.38 11.04 -8.71
C THR A 90 -7.60 9.59 -9.11
N VAL A 91 -8.20 9.39 -10.28
CA VAL A 91 -8.41 8.05 -10.86
C VAL A 91 -7.05 7.37 -11.00
N ARG A 92 -6.93 6.14 -10.52
CA ARG A 92 -5.65 5.38 -10.48
C ARG A 92 -4.51 6.13 -9.76
N GLY A 93 -4.84 7.05 -8.87
CA GLY A 93 -3.88 7.72 -8.01
C GLY A 93 -3.16 6.73 -7.09
N VAL A 94 -1.86 6.87 -7.00
CA VAL A 94 -0.98 6.03 -6.20
C VAL A 94 -0.92 6.55 -4.77
N HIS A 95 -1.01 5.64 -3.81
CA HIS A 95 -0.91 5.94 -2.39
C HIS A 95 -0.24 4.80 -1.63
N TYR A 96 0.27 5.12 -0.45
CA TYR A 96 0.96 4.21 0.45
C TYR A 96 0.10 3.92 1.68
N VAL A 97 0.04 2.66 2.08
CA VAL A 97 -0.70 2.22 3.28
C VAL A 97 0.14 1.28 4.15
N CYS A 98 -0.25 1.10 5.41
CA CYS A 98 0.36 0.06 6.25
C CYS A 98 0.20 -1.33 5.62
N ARG A 99 1.32 -1.97 5.26
CA ARG A 99 1.29 -3.30 4.63
C ARG A 99 0.81 -4.41 5.56
N ARG A 100 0.99 -4.23 6.87
CA ARG A 100 0.62 -5.22 7.91
C ARG A 100 -0.83 -5.07 8.38
N GLY A 101 -1.52 -4.00 8.01
CA GLY A 101 -2.84 -3.64 8.55
C GLY A 101 -2.84 -3.19 10.02
N LYS A 102 -1.67 -3.06 10.67
CA LYS A 102 -1.56 -2.82 12.12
C LYS A 102 -1.66 -1.34 12.55
N CYS A 103 -1.64 -0.40 11.61
CA CYS A 103 -1.84 1.03 11.88
C CYS A 103 -2.62 1.69 10.74
N ASP A 104 -3.08 2.92 10.94
CA ASP A 104 -3.86 3.68 9.96
C ASP A 104 -3.00 4.59 9.06
N TYR A 105 -1.72 4.28 8.91
CA TYR A 105 -0.84 4.99 8.00
C TYR A 105 -1.42 5.06 6.57
N TYR A 106 -1.49 6.28 6.05
CA TYR A 106 -1.90 6.61 4.69
C TYR A 106 -1.11 7.83 4.21
N ARG A 107 -0.54 7.75 3.00
CA ARG A 107 0.15 8.88 2.35
C ARG A 107 -0.06 8.85 0.85
N LEU A 108 -0.26 10.01 0.23
CA LEU A 108 -0.29 10.11 -1.24
C LEU A 108 1.12 9.92 -1.81
N CYS A 109 1.23 9.30 -2.97
CA CYS A 109 2.47 9.35 -3.77
C CYS A 109 2.41 10.59 -4.63
N LEU A 110 3.26 11.57 -4.34
CA LEU A 110 3.28 12.87 -5.00
C LEU A 110 4.52 12.99 -5.90
N ASP A 111 4.41 13.76 -6.97
CA ASP A 111 5.53 14.21 -7.80
C ASP A 111 6.21 15.47 -7.21
N ASP A 112 7.17 16.01 -7.95
CA ASP A 112 7.91 17.24 -7.62
C ASP A 112 7.01 18.50 -7.59
N GLN A 113 5.87 18.46 -8.28
CA GLN A 113 4.86 19.51 -8.28
C GLN A 113 3.77 19.30 -7.22
N ASN A 114 3.98 18.36 -6.28
CA ASN A 114 3.06 18.02 -5.20
C ASN A 114 1.69 17.51 -5.72
N GLN A 115 1.63 16.98 -6.95
CA GLN A 115 0.46 16.34 -7.54
C GLN A 115 0.51 14.83 -7.32
N GLN A 116 -0.65 14.21 -7.13
CA GLN A 116 -0.70 12.77 -6.94
C GLN A 116 -0.40 12.03 -8.23
N ILE A 117 0.63 11.20 -8.22
CA ILE A 117 1.00 10.34 -9.34
C ILE A 117 -0.16 9.39 -9.65
N SER A 118 -0.55 9.29 -10.92
CA SER A 118 -1.55 8.35 -11.41
C SER A 118 -0.93 7.36 -12.39
N LEU A 119 -1.36 6.10 -12.33
CA LEU A 119 -0.91 5.08 -13.27
C LEU A 119 -1.79 5.03 -14.53
N PRO A 120 -1.20 4.84 -15.73
CA PRO A 120 -1.95 4.51 -16.94
C PRO A 120 -2.88 3.31 -16.77
N LYS A 121 -3.93 3.24 -17.58
CA LYS A 121 -5.05 2.27 -17.48
C LYS A 121 -4.63 0.79 -17.45
N HIS A 122 -3.42 0.47 -17.91
CA HIS A 122 -2.87 -0.89 -17.98
C HIS A 122 -1.51 -1.06 -17.27
N SER A 123 -1.00 -0.04 -16.57
CA SER A 123 0.28 -0.13 -15.87
C SER A 123 0.09 -0.39 -14.36
N TRP A 124 0.90 -1.29 -13.82
CA TRP A 124 0.95 -1.62 -12.39
C TRP A 124 2.28 -1.28 -11.73
N THR A 125 3.24 -0.83 -12.52
CA THR A 125 4.55 -0.42 -12.08
C THR A 125 4.63 1.10 -12.16
N LEU A 126 5.06 1.71 -11.06
CA LEU A 126 5.58 3.06 -11.12
C LEU A 126 6.93 2.96 -11.84
N SER A 127 6.99 3.47 -13.06
CA SER A 127 8.28 3.84 -13.64
C SER A 127 8.63 5.19 -13.04
N LEU A 128 9.06 5.19 -11.77
CA LEU A 128 9.77 6.35 -11.24
C LEU A 128 11.03 6.42 -12.11
N GLY A 129 11.14 7.45 -12.95
CA GLY A 129 12.25 7.62 -13.86
C GLY A 129 13.55 7.25 -13.16
N LEU A 130 14.22 6.22 -13.68
CA LEU A 130 15.58 5.94 -13.30
C LEU A 130 16.36 7.21 -13.60
N VAL A 131 17.03 7.73 -12.57
CA VAL A 131 18.21 8.55 -12.76
C VAL A 131 19.12 7.73 -13.66
N SER A 132 19.29 8.16 -14.91
CA SER A 132 20.25 7.56 -15.83
C SER A 132 21.63 7.77 -15.21
N PHE A 133 22.24 6.72 -14.65
CA PHE A 133 23.68 6.65 -14.56
C PHE A 133 24.15 6.08 -15.89
N GLU A 134 24.61 6.97 -16.77
CA GLU A 134 25.55 6.58 -17.81
C GLU A 134 26.83 6.10 -17.11
N MET A 135 27.28 4.91 -17.46
CA MET A 135 28.65 4.45 -17.21
C MET A 135 29.54 4.90 -18.37
#